data_AF-A0A0G1TTA8-F1
#
_entry.id   AF-A0A0G1TTA8-F1
#
_cell.length_a   1.000
_cell.length_b   1.000
_cell.length_c   1.000
_cell.angle_alpha   90.00
_cell.angle_beta   90.00
_cell.angle_gamma   90.00
#
_symmetry.space_group_name_H-M   'P 1'
#
loop_
_entity.id
_entity.type
_entity.pdbx_description
1 polymer ?
#
loop_
_entity_poly.entity_id
_entity_poly.type
_entity_poly.pdbx_seq_one_letter_code
_entity_poly.pdbx_strand_id
1 'polypeptide(L)'
;MVSVPAGVTSTERRAVIEATVQAGAKAAYVVKEPVLAAIGAGIPINEPSGNMVVDIGGGTTDIAVISLGGIVTATSVKVAGDKLDQAIADYIKKNYNLAIGDRTAEDVKIKIGSAVAIDDESLRMEIRGRDLMSGLPRTIDIHSAEVTVAIADELDEIIRAIKNVLHDTPPELSADIMNKGIVVSGGGALLRNIDELILQETGVPAHIADEPLLCVVKGTGIALEHLDVYKRSIMSKR
;
A
#
# COMPACT_ATOMS: atom_id res chain seq x y z
N MET A 1 14.32 -13.09 -8.48
CA MET A 1 14.39 -11.93 -7.57
C MET A 1 13.07 -11.89 -6.83
N VAL A 2 13.08 -11.50 -5.55
CA VAL A 2 11.90 -11.51 -4.68
C VAL A 2 11.82 -10.15 -3.95
N SER A 3 10.65 -9.53 -3.94
CA SER A 3 10.40 -8.31 -3.15
C SER A 3 10.26 -8.65 -1.67
N VAL A 4 10.62 -7.71 -0.81
CA VAL A 4 10.35 -7.77 0.63
C VAL A 4 9.97 -6.37 1.13
N PRO A 5 9.16 -6.26 2.20
CA PRO A 5 8.83 -4.97 2.79
C PRO A 5 10.08 -4.16 3.17
N ALA A 6 9.95 -2.84 3.18
CA ALA A 6 11.05 -1.93 3.52
C ALA A 6 11.59 -2.15 4.93
N GLY A 7 10.71 -2.58 5.84
CA GLY A 7 10.97 -2.88 7.26
C GLY A 7 11.35 -4.33 7.56
N VAL A 8 11.68 -5.14 6.55
CA VAL A 8 12.05 -6.56 6.73
C VAL A 8 13.24 -6.72 7.69
N THR A 9 13.14 -7.66 8.63
CA THR A 9 14.26 -8.00 9.52
C THR A 9 15.32 -8.84 8.82
N SER A 10 16.53 -8.90 9.37
CA SER A 10 17.60 -9.76 8.85
C SER A 10 17.21 -11.24 8.83
N THR A 11 16.42 -11.68 9.83
CA THR A 11 15.89 -13.05 9.94
C THR A 11 14.87 -13.34 8.84
N GLU A 12 13.87 -12.48 8.65
CA GLU A 12 12.86 -12.64 7.58
C GLU A 12 13.52 -12.59 6.20
N ARG A 13 14.44 -11.66 5.97
CA ARG A 13 15.20 -11.56 4.71
C ARG A 13 15.97 -12.85 4.42
N ARG A 14 16.58 -13.45 5.44
CA ARG A 14 17.29 -14.73 5.32
C ARG A 14 16.33 -15.87 5.01
N ALA A 15 15.17 -15.92 5.67
CA ALA A 15 14.14 -16.93 5.42
C ALA A 15 13.66 -16.88 3.96
N VAL A 16 13.43 -15.68 3.41
CA VAL A 16 13.05 -15.50 1.99
C VAL A 16 14.13 -16.03 1.04
N ILE A 17 15.41 -15.75 1.32
CA ILE A 17 16.54 -16.26 0.52
C ILE A 17 16.58 -17.80 0.57
N GLU A 18 16.50 -18.37 1.77
CA GLU A 18 16.55 -19.83 1.98
C GLU A 18 15.38 -20.52 1.27
N ALA A 19 14.15 -20.02 1.44
CA ALA A 19 12.96 -20.53 0.77
C ALA A 19 13.09 -20.46 -0.77
N THR A 20 13.62 -19.36 -1.29
CA THR A 20 13.83 -19.17 -2.74
C THR A 20 14.84 -20.18 -3.31
N VAL A 21 15.95 -20.41 -2.60
CA VAL A 21 16.97 -21.39 -3.01
C VAL A 21 16.44 -22.82 -2.88
N GLN A 22 15.72 -23.14 -1.80
CA GLN A 22 15.09 -24.44 -1.60
C GLN A 22 14.02 -24.75 -2.66
N ALA A 23 13.34 -23.73 -3.18
CA ALA A 23 12.41 -23.85 -4.30
C ALA A 23 13.12 -24.10 -5.66
N GLY A 24 14.46 -24.16 -5.71
CA GLY A 24 15.24 -24.56 -6.88
C GLY A 24 16.00 -23.42 -7.56
N ALA A 25 15.97 -22.19 -7.01
CA ALA A 25 16.73 -21.09 -7.58
C ALA A 25 18.25 -21.26 -7.36
N LYS A 26 19.06 -21.07 -8.42
CA LYS A 26 20.54 -21.06 -8.31
C LYS A 26 21.07 -19.89 -7.49
N ALA A 27 20.34 -18.77 -7.50
CA ALA A 27 20.65 -17.57 -6.73
C ALA A 27 19.33 -16.87 -6.34
N ALA A 28 19.30 -16.32 -5.13
CA ALA A 28 18.18 -15.54 -4.64
C ALA A 28 18.61 -14.08 -4.43
N TYR A 29 17.87 -13.17 -5.04
CA TYR A 29 18.08 -11.74 -4.94
C TYR A 29 16.87 -11.12 -4.25
N VAL A 30 17.09 -10.46 -3.12
CA VAL A 30 16.04 -9.82 -2.35
C VAL A 30 16.19 -8.31 -2.43
N VAL A 31 15.12 -7.63 -2.80
CA VAL A 31 15.07 -6.19 -3.02
C VAL A 31 13.87 -5.61 -2.26
N LYS A 32 14.05 -4.41 -1.69
CA LYS A 32 12.97 -3.73 -0.97
C LYS A 32 11.86 -3.33 -1.93
N GLU A 33 10.64 -3.66 -1.55
CA GLU A 33 9.41 -3.46 -2.31
C GLU A 33 9.22 -2.03 -2.85
N PRO A 34 9.36 -0.94 -2.06
CA PRO A 34 9.10 0.40 -2.58
C PRO A 34 10.08 0.82 -3.69
N VAL A 35 11.27 0.21 -3.75
CA VAL A 35 12.22 0.46 -4.85
C VAL A 35 11.72 -0.19 -6.14
N LEU A 36 11.20 -1.42 -6.06
CA LEU A 36 10.62 -2.11 -7.20
C LEU A 36 9.32 -1.43 -7.65
N ALA A 37 8.48 -1.01 -6.70
CA ALA A 37 7.30 -0.21 -6.99
C ALA A 37 7.66 1.07 -7.76
N ALA A 38 8.69 1.80 -7.31
CA ALA A 38 9.17 3.00 -7.99
C ALA A 38 9.66 2.74 -9.42
N ILE A 39 10.45 1.68 -9.62
CA ILE A 39 10.93 1.29 -10.96
C ILE A 39 9.75 0.93 -11.86
N GLY A 40 8.80 0.14 -11.36
CA GLY A 40 7.61 -0.27 -12.12
C GLY A 40 6.65 0.87 -12.44
N ALA A 41 6.61 1.90 -11.59
CA ALA A 41 5.87 3.13 -11.82
C ALA A 41 6.59 4.12 -12.75
N GLY A 42 7.78 3.77 -13.28
CA GLY A 42 8.52 4.63 -14.21
C GLY A 42 9.25 5.81 -13.56
N ILE A 43 9.44 5.80 -12.24
CA ILE A 43 10.08 6.88 -11.51
C ILE A 43 11.60 6.85 -11.76
N PRO A 44 12.24 7.99 -12.07
CA PRO A 44 13.67 8.06 -12.34
C PRO A 44 14.50 8.02 -11.06
N ILE A 45 14.50 6.87 -10.37
CA ILE A 45 15.11 6.70 -9.04
C ILE A 45 16.62 6.96 -8.97
N ASN A 46 17.32 6.97 -10.11
CA ASN A 46 18.77 7.18 -10.19
C ASN A 46 19.17 8.67 -10.23
N GLU A 47 18.21 9.59 -10.36
CA GLU A 47 18.48 11.02 -10.38
C GLU A 47 18.81 11.57 -8.99
N PRO A 48 19.59 12.66 -8.89
CA PRO A 48 19.88 13.36 -7.63
C PRO A 48 18.68 14.22 -7.19
N SER A 49 17.50 13.62 -7.14
CA SER A 49 16.27 14.27 -6.70
C SER A 49 15.47 13.34 -5.79
N GLY A 50 14.66 13.93 -4.91
CA GLY A 50 13.76 13.20 -4.02
C GLY A 50 12.55 12.65 -4.78
N ASN A 51 12.30 11.35 -4.66
CA ASN A 51 11.11 10.71 -5.20
C ASN A 51 10.45 9.88 -4.10
N MET A 52 9.21 10.22 -3.73
CA MET A 52 8.47 9.50 -2.70
C MET A 52 7.51 8.49 -3.34
N VAL A 53 7.57 7.25 -2.87
CA VAL A 53 6.63 6.19 -3.21
C VAL A 53 5.93 5.68 -1.97
N VAL A 54 4.62 5.48 -2.08
CA VAL A 54 3.75 4.84 -1.10
C VAL A 54 3.13 3.61 -1.78
N ASP A 55 3.54 2.41 -1.37
CA ASP A 55 3.02 1.16 -1.89
C ASP A 55 2.07 0.53 -0.86
N ILE A 56 0.77 0.51 -1.16
CA ILE A 56 -0.28 0.01 -0.26
C ILE A 56 -0.66 -1.40 -0.71
N GLY A 57 -0.12 -2.41 -0.04
CA GLY A 57 -0.35 -3.82 -0.34
C GLY A 57 -1.59 -4.40 0.35
N GLY A 58 -1.58 -5.72 0.53
CA GLY A 58 -2.58 -6.43 1.36
C GLY A 58 -2.25 -6.33 2.85
N GLY A 59 -1.03 -6.70 3.24
CA GLY A 59 -0.62 -6.76 4.64
C GLY A 59 0.21 -5.57 5.14
N THR A 60 0.88 -4.83 4.25
CA THR A 60 1.74 -3.70 4.61
C THR A 60 1.55 -2.50 3.70
N THR A 61 1.79 -1.33 4.27
CA THR A 61 2.04 -0.11 3.50
C THR A 61 3.50 0.24 3.63
N ASP A 62 4.21 0.25 2.50
CA ASP A 62 5.64 0.51 2.41
C ASP A 62 5.88 1.88 1.80
N ILE A 63 6.60 2.74 2.51
CA ILE A 63 6.81 4.13 2.13
C ILE A 63 8.29 4.39 2.06
N ALA A 64 8.77 4.99 0.97
CA ALA A 64 10.16 5.35 0.83
C ALA A 64 10.37 6.64 0.04
N VAL A 65 11.41 7.38 0.42
CA VAL A 65 12.04 8.42 -0.39
C VAL A 65 13.30 7.85 -1.02
N ILE A 66 13.39 7.95 -2.35
CA ILE A 66 14.46 7.36 -3.15
C ILE A 66 15.17 8.47 -3.92
N SER A 67 16.50 8.44 -3.88
CA SER A 67 17.38 9.32 -4.64
C SER A 67 18.69 8.59 -4.97
N LEU A 68 19.30 8.87 -6.12
CA LEU A 68 20.57 8.24 -6.54
C LEU A 68 20.56 6.70 -6.47
N GLY A 69 19.40 6.09 -6.73
CA GLY A 69 19.19 4.64 -6.74
C GLY A 69 19.12 4.00 -5.35
N GLY A 70 19.18 4.79 -4.28
CA GLY A 70 19.14 4.33 -2.89
C GLY A 70 17.95 4.89 -2.12
N ILE A 71 17.53 4.15 -1.09
CA ILE A 71 16.54 4.64 -0.12
C ILE A 71 17.23 5.62 0.82
N VAL A 72 16.67 6.81 0.95
CA VAL A 72 17.11 7.84 1.91
C VAL A 72 16.38 7.68 3.23
N THR A 73 15.05 7.67 3.17
CA THR A 73 14.15 7.47 4.32
C THR A 73 13.08 6.46 3.93
N ALA A 74 12.73 5.55 4.82
CA ALA A 74 11.64 4.61 4.58
C ALA A 74 11.01 4.11 5.88
N THR A 75 9.74 3.73 5.79
CA THR A 75 9.04 2.99 6.84
C THR A 75 8.15 1.91 6.24
N SER A 76 7.71 0.99 7.07
CA SER A 76 6.77 -0.07 6.71
C SER A 76 5.83 -0.27 7.89
N VAL A 77 4.52 -0.13 7.64
CA VAL A 77 3.48 -0.28 8.67
C VAL A 77 2.59 -1.47 8.33
N LYS A 78 2.11 -2.18 9.36
CA LYS A 78 1.26 -3.38 9.21
C LYS A 78 -0.22 -3.02 9.13
N VAL A 79 -0.51 -1.98 8.35
CA VAL A 79 -1.85 -1.51 8.01
C VAL A 79 -1.91 -1.30 6.50
N ALA A 80 -2.85 -1.98 5.84
CA ALA A 80 -3.09 -1.97 4.41
C ALA A 80 -4.42 -2.68 4.11
N GLY A 81 -4.59 -3.28 2.93
CA GLY A 81 -5.84 -3.88 2.47
C GLY A 81 -6.56 -4.81 3.45
N ASP A 82 -5.84 -5.73 4.12
CA ASP A 82 -6.42 -6.73 5.04
C ASP A 82 -7.01 -6.07 6.28
N LYS A 83 -6.39 -4.98 6.76
CA LYS A 83 -6.87 -4.20 7.90
C LYS A 83 -8.12 -3.42 7.55
N LEU A 84 -8.19 -2.86 6.34
CA LEU A 84 -9.40 -2.19 5.85
C LEU A 84 -10.59 -3.17 5.77
N ASP A 85 -10.36 -4.40 5.30
CA ASP A 85 -11.41 -5.43 5.24
C ASP A 85 -11.89 -5.82 6.65
N GLN A 86 -10.96 -5.99 7.59
CA GLN A 86 -11.29 -6.28 8.98
C GLN A 86 -12.11 -5.14 9.61
N ALA A 87 -11.74 -3.89 9.37
CA ALA A 87 -12.44 -2.71 9.87
C ALA A 87 -13.88 -2.63 9.34
N ILE A 88 -14.08 -2.92 8.06
CA ILE A 88 -15.41 -3.03 7.44
C ILE A 88 -16.25 -4.13 8.11
N ALA A 89 -15.67 -5.32 8.29
CA ALA A 89 -16.37 -6.44 8.93
C ALA A 89 -16.75 -6.12 10.38
N ASP A 90 -15.87 -5.46 11.14
CA ASP A 90 -16.10 -5.07 12.53
C ASP A 90 -17.15 -3.95 12.64
N TYR A 91 -17.14 -2.98 11.72
CA TYR A 91 -18.17 -1.96 11.63
C TYR A 91 -19.55 -2.59 11.40
N ILE A 92 -19.67 -3.50 10.44
CA ILE A 92 -20.93 -4.19 10.14
C ILE A 92 -21.40 -5.02 11.33
N LYS A 93 -20.49 -5.75 11.98
CA LYS A 93 -20.79 -6.52 13.18
C LYS A 93 -21.31 -5.63 14.31
N LYS A 94 -20.69 -4.49 14.56
CA LYS A 94 -21.06 -3.57 15.65
C LYS A 94 -22.38 -2.85 15.39
N ASN A 95 -22.60 -2.33 14.18
CA ASN A 95 -23.77 -1.50 13.88
C ASN A 95 -25.00 -2.32 13.50
N TYR A 96 -24.81 -3.50 12.92
CA TYR A 96 -25.91 -4.34 12.46
C TYR A 96 -26.08 -5.64 13.25
N ASN A 97 -25.15 -6.05 14.13
CA ASN A 97 -25.13 -7.41 14.69
C ASN A 97 -25.08 -8.50 13.59
N LEU A 98 -24.40 -8.22 12.47
CA LEU A 98 -24.25 -9.13 11.34
C LEU A 98 -22.78 -9.54 11.19
N ALA A 99 -22.50 -10.84 11.13
CA ALA A 99 -21.17 -11.34 10.79
C ALA A 99 -21.06 -11.60 9.29
N ILE A 100 -20.04 -11.03 8.65
CA ILE A 100 -19.65 -11.29 7.26
C ILE A 100 -18.24 -11.88 7.21
N GLY A 101 -17.88 -12.52 6.09
CA GLY A 101 -16.53 -13.05 5.88
C GLY A 101 -15.63 -12.08 5.10
N ASP A 102 -14.33 -12.35 5.12
CA ASP A 102 -13.28 -11.50 4.54
C ASP A 102 -13.57 -11.14 3.08
N ARG A 103 -13.97 -12.12 2.26
CA ARG A 103 -14.33 -11.89 0.85
C ARG A 103 -15.49 -10.90 0.67
N THR A 104 -16.49 -10.95 1.56
CA THR A 104 -17.60 -9.99 1.51
C THR A 104 -17.12 -8.60 1.90
N ALA A 105 -16.24 -8.49 2.89
CA ALA A 105 -15.67 -7.20 3.29
C ALA A 105 -14.79 -6.60 2.18
N GLU A 106 -13.97 -7.42 1.52
CA GLU A 106 -13.17 -7.01 0.38
C GLU A 106 -14.05 -6.58 -0.80
N ASP A 107 -15.13 -7.33 -1.11
CA ASP A 107 -16.09 -6.93 -2.14
C ASP A 107 -16.73 -5.57 -1.82
N VAL A 108 -17.02 -5.28 -0.55
CA VAL A 108 -17.52 -3.97 -0.10
C VAL A 108 -16.47 -2.88 -0.32
N LYS A 109 -15.22 -3.12 0.13
CA LYS A 109 -14.09 -2.21 -0.06
C LYS A 109 -13.91 -1.83 -1.54
N ILE A 110 -13.87 -2.83 -2.42
CA ILE A 110 -13.67 -2.62 -3.86
C ILE A 110 -14.86 -1.88 -4.48
N LYS A 111 -16.09 -2.33 -4.20
CA LYS A 111 -17.27 -1.81 -4.92
C LYS A 111 -17.71 -0.43 -4.47
N ILE A 112 -17.67 -0.14 -3.17
CA ILE A 112 -18.20 1.12 -2.63
C ILE A 112 -17.28 1.78 -1.58
N GLY A 113 -16.10 1.23 -1.31
CA GLY A 113 -15.13 1.88 -0.43
C GLY A 113 -14.57 3.17 -1.04
N SER A 114 -14.36 4.16 -0.16
CA SER A 114 -13.76 5.45 -0.47
C SER A 114 -12.97 5.94 0.73
N ALA A 115 -11.84 6.59 0.49
CA ALA A 115 -11.00 7.22 1.51
C ALA A 115 -11.55 8.57 2.00
N VAL A 116 -12.37 9.22 1.17
CA VAL A 116 -13.04 10.49 1.47
C VAL A 116 -14.54 10.32 1.22
N ALA A 117 -15.38 10.97 2.02
CA ALA A 117 -16.83 10.89 1.87
C ALA A 117 -17.27 11.40 0.48
N ILE A 118 -18.12 10.63 -0.19
CA ILE A 118 -18.69 10.96 -1.49
C ILE A 118 -20.17 11.29 -1.30
N ASP A 119 -20.61 12.43 -1.82
CA ASP A 119 -22.02 12.82 -1.88
C ASP A 119 -22.72 12.14 -3.07
N ASP A 120 -22.89 10.82 -2.97
CA ASP A 120 -23.59 9.99 -3.98
C ASP A 120 -24.40 8.90 -3.29
N GLU A 121 -25.71 9.13 -3.15
CA GLU A 121 -26.65 8.19 -2.54
C GLU A 121 -26.79 6.85 -3.31
N SER A 122 -26.27 6.76 -4.54
CA SER A 122 -26.31 5.52 -5.33
C SER A 122 -25.19 4.54 -4.96
N LEU A 123 -24.14 5.00 -4.25
CA LEU A 123 -23.02 4.16 -3.79
C LEU A 123 -23.40 3.32 -2.57
N ARG A 124 -24.27 2.35 -2.80
CA ARG A 124 -24.70 1.37 -1.82
C ARG A 124 -24.62 -0.04 -2.40
N MET A 125 -24.57 -1.04 -1.52
CA MET A 125 -24.70 -2.44 -1.96
C MET A 125 -25.39 -3.30 -0.92
N GLU A 126 -26.08 -4.33 -1.40
CA GLU A 126 -26.67 -5.35 -0.57
C GLU A 126 -25.59 -6.36 -0.14
N ILE A 127 -25.51 -6.66 1.15
CA ILE A 127 -24.63 -7.68 1.71
C ILE A 127 -25.40 -8.69 2.54
N ARG A 128 -24.96 -9.95 2.45
CA ARG A 128 -25.55 -11.08 3.19
C ARG A 128 -24.55 -11.61 4.20
N GLY A 129 -25.01 -11.82 5.42
CA GLY A 129 -24.21 -12.39 6.51
C GLY A 129 -25.04 -13.25 7.44
N ARG A 130 -24.43 -13.65 8.56
CA ARG A 130 -25.11 -14.36 9.64
C ARG A 130 -25.50 -13.39 10.72
N ASP A 131 -26.79 -13.28 11.00
CA ASP A 131 -27.29 -12.49 12.12
C ASP A 131 -26.83 -13.12 13.44
N LEU A 132 -26.22 -12.33 14.32
CA LEU A 132 -25.60 -12.83 15.54
C LEU A 132 -26.61 -13.12 16.66
N MET A 133 -27.82 -12.57 16.57
CA MET A 133 -28.87 -12.78 17.55
C MET A 133 -29.65 -14.07 17.28
N SER A 134 -30.06 -14.27 16.02
CA SER A 134 -30.88 -15.40 15.57
C SER A 134 -30.05 -16.57 15.03
N GLY A 135 -28.80 -16.32 14.61
CA GLY A 135 -27.95 -17.31 13.93
C GLY A 135 -28.33 -17.57 12.47
N LEU A 136 -29.35 -16.90 11.94
CA LEU A 136 -29.87 -17.12 10.58
C LEU A 136 -29.25 -16.15 9.57
N PRO A 137 -29.24 -16.50 8.27
CA PRO A 137 -28.81 -15.57 7.24
C PRO A 137 -29.71 -14.34 7.18
N ARG A 138 -29.11 -13.15 7.20
CA ARG A 138 -29.80 -11.87 7.01
C ARG A 138 -29.07 -11.02 5.98
N THR A 139 -29.85 -10.22 5.28
CA THR A 139 -29.39 -9.26 4.27
C THR A 139 -29.56 -7.84 4.81
N ILE A 140 -28.58 -6.97 4.54
CA ILE A 140 -28.64 -5.52 4.82
C ILE A 140 -28.11 -4.75 3.62
N ASP A 141 -28.52 -3.49 3.48
CA ASP A 141 -27.89 -2.54 2.57
C ASP A 141 -26.85 -1.72 3.33
N ILE A 142 -25.68 -1.50 2.72
CA ILE A 142 -24.61 -0.66 3.28
C ILE A 142 -24.21 0.43 2.28
N HIS A 143 -24.04 1.65 2.79
CA HIS A 143 -23.67 2.83 2.01
C HIS A 143 -22.17 3.15 2.08
N SER A 144 -21.61 3.77 1.04
CA SER A 144 -20.19 4.15 0.96
C SER A 144 -19.74 5.04 2.13
N ALA A 145 -20.61 5.93 2.60
CA ALA A 145 -20.34 6.79 3.77
C ALA A 145 -20.05 5.96 5.03
N GLU A 146 -20.76 4.84 5.24
CA GLU A 146 -20.51 3.95 6.37
C GLU A 146 -19.16 3.25 6.23
N VAL A 147 -18.82 2.81 5.02
CA VAL A 147 -17.52 2.19 4.71
C VAL A 147 -16.38 3.19 4.92
N THR A 148 -16.56 4.45 4.52
CA THR A 148 -15.59 5.53 4.73
C THR A 148 -15.32 5.73 6.23
N VAL A 149 -16.37 5.76 7.06
CA VAL A 149 -16.23 5.83 8.52
C VAL A 149 -15.57 4.57 9.08
N ALA A 150 -15.90 3.39 8.54
CA ALA A 150 -15.38 2.12 9.02
C ALA A 150 -13.86 2.01 8.88
N ILE A 151 -13.28 2.55 7.81
CA ILE A 151 -11.85 2.41 7.49
C ILE A 151 -11.00 3.63 7.89
N ALA A 152 -11.61 4.66 8.48
CA ALA A 152 -10.96 5.94 8.72
C ALA A 152 -9.73 5.80 9.63
N ASP A 153 -9.81 5.01 10.70
CA ASP A 153 -8.73 4.84 11.67
C ASP A 153 -7.49 4.15 11.03
N GLU A 154 -7.71 3.18 10.15
CA GLU A 154 -6.65 2.49 9.41
C GLU A 154 -5.99 3.41 8.37
N LEU A 155 -6.78 4.22 7.66
CA LEU A 155 -6.24 5.21 6.73
C LEU A 155 -5.44 6.28 7.47
N ASP A 156 -5.91 6.71 8.64
CA ASP A 156 -5.21 7.63 9.53
C ASP A 156 -3.81 7.12 9.92
N GLU A 157 -3.67 5.82 10.16
CA GLU A 157 -2.37 5.20 10.44
C GLU A 157 -1.43 5.25 9.22
N ILE A 158 -1.96 4.99 8.02
CA ILE A 158 -1.23 5.15 6.75
C ILE A 158 -0.77 6.61 6.56
N ILE A 159 -1.67 7.57 6.75
CA ILE A 159 -1.38 9.00 6.64
C ILE A 159 -0.32 9.44 7.65
N ARG A 160 -0.40 8.98 8.90
CA ARG A 160 0.63 9.24 9.92
C ARG A 160 1.99 8.70 9.47
N ALA A 161 2.04 7.51 8.87
CA ALA A 161 3.29 6.94 8.35
C ALA A 161 3.88 7.77 7.20
N ILE A 162 3.03 8.29 6.29
CA ILE A 162 3.45 9.19 5.21
C ILE A 162 4.03 10.49 5.79
N LYS A 163 3.33 11.13 6.73
CA LYS A 163 3.78 12.36 7.41
C LYS A 163 5.11 12.16 8.13
N ASN A 164 5.30 11.02 8.80
CA ASN A 164 6.55 10.71 9.48
C ASN A 164 7.72 10.58 8.50
N VAL A 165 7.54 9.92 7.35
CA VAL A 165 8.59 9.83 6.33
C VAL A 165 8.93 11.21 5.76
N LEU A 166 7.94 12.06 5.47
CA LEU A 166 8.18 13.44 5.03
C LEU A 166 8.95 14.25 6.09
N HIS A 167 8.62 14.08 7.36
CA HIS A 167 9.30 14.74 8.48
C HIS A 167 10.77 14.32 8.61
N ASP A 168 11.04 13.02 8.47
CA ASP A 168 12.39 12.44 8.59
C ASP A 168 13.23 12.62 7.30
N THR A 169 12.64 13.16 6.23
CA THR A 169 13.33 13.37 4.95
C THR A 169 14.13 14.68 4.96
N PRO A 170 15.38 14.69 4.47
CA PRO A 170 16.17 15.91 4.36
C PRO A 170 15.43 17.04 3.62
N PRO A 171 15.51 18.30 4.06
CA PRO A 171 14.74 19.41 3.50
C PRO A 171 14.86 19.56 1.99
N GLU A 172 16.05 19.31 1.42
CA GLU A 172 16.32 19.39 -0.01
C GLU A 172 15.48 18.39 -0.81
N LEU A 173 15.33 17.16 -0.31
CA LEU A 173 14.54 16.12 -0.96
C LEU A 173 13.04 16.29 -0.68
N SER A 174 12.68 16.80 0.49
CA SER A 174 11.29 17.16 0.80
C SER A 174 10.78 18.26 -0.14
N ALA A 175 11.64 19.23 -0.50
CA ALA A 175 11.31 20.24 -1.50
C ALA A 175 11.04 19.64 -2.89
N ASP A 176 11.84 18.64 -3.31
CA ASP A 176 11.58 17.92 -4.56
C ASP A 176 10.22 17.19 -4.52
N ILE A 177 9.90 16.53 -3.41
CA ILE A 177 8.65 15.79 -3.24
C ILE A 177 7.45 16.73 -3.25
N MET A 178 7.55 17.91 -2.60
CA MET A 178 6.47 18.91 -2.65
C MET A 178 6.18 19.39 -4.08
N ASN A 179 7.19 19.45 -4.95
CA ASN A 179 7.03 19.87 -6.34
C ASN A 179 6.54 18.75 -7.26
N LYS A 180 7.02 17.52 -7.04
CA LYS A 180 6.75 16.35 -7.90
C LYS A 180 5.52 15.55 -7.48
N GLY A 181 5.15 15.65 -6.21
CA GLY A 181 4.12 14.82 -5.60
C GLY A 181 4.65 13.47 -5.08
N ILE A 182 3.72 12.73 -4.50
CA ILE A 182 3.88 11.36 -3.98
C ILE A 182 3.31 10.40 -5.03
N VAL A 183 4.04 9.36 -5.38
CA VAL A 183 3.50 8.30 -6.24
C VAL A 183 2.93 7.18 -5.38
N VAL A 184 1.67 6.81 -5.65
CA VAL A 184 0.96 5.76 -4.91
C VAL A 184 0.83 4.51 -5.79
N SER A 185 1.18 3.35 -5.22
CA SER A 185 1.23 2.04 -5.87
C SER A 185 0.52 1.00 -5.00
N GLY A 186 0.36 -0.22 -5.53
CA GLY A 186 -0.19 -1.35 -4.84
C GLY A 186 -1.71 -1.46 -5.01
N GLY A 187 -2.30 -2.53 -4.48
CA GLY A 187 -3.75 -2.75 -4.59
C GLY A 187 -4.57 -1.71 -3.83
N GLY A 188 -4.06 -1.22 -2.70
CA GLY A 188 -4.72 -0.17 -1.92
C GLY A 188 -4.76 1.20 -2.60
N ALA A 189 -3.90 1.44 -3.61
CA ALA A 189 -3.97 2.64 -4.44
C ALA A 189 -5.26 2.74 -5.27
N LEU A 190 -6.01 1.64 -5.41
CA LEU A 190 -7.29 1.60 -6.11
C LEU A 190 -8.48 1.99 -5.22
N LEU A 191 -8.25 2.23 -3.92
CA LEU A 191 -9.29 2.78 -3.05
C LEU A 191 -9.65 4.18 -3.56
N ARG A 192 -10.95 4.44 -3.76
CA ARG A 192 -11.41 5.72 -4.29
C ARG A 192 -10.93 6.87 -3.42
N ASN A 193 -10.46 7.94 -4.06
CA ASN A 193 -10.04 9.20 -3.44
C ASN A 193 -8.90 9.05 -2.41
N ILE A 194 -8.08 7.98 -2.49
CA ILE A 194 -6.92 7.82 -1.61
C ILE A 194 -5.86 8.90 -1.88
N ASP A 195 -5.68 9.28 -3.12
CA ASP A 195 -4.86 10.40 -3.56
C ASP A 195 -5.36 11.74 -3.00
N GLU A 196 -6.69 11.95 -3.03
CA GLU A 196 -7.31 13.13 -2.45
C GLU A 196 -7.09 13.19 -0.94
N LEU A 197 -7.29 12.08 -0.21
CA LEU A 197 -7.03 12.02 1.22
C LEU A 197 -5.56 12.37 1.53
N ILE A 198 -4.62 11.80 0.78
CA ILE A 198 -3.19 12.10 0.95
C ILE A 198 -2.92 13.59 0.71
N LEU A 199 -3.49 14.19 -0.34
CA LEU A 199 -3.34 15.62 -0.61
C LEU A 199 -3.93 16.48 0.51
N GLN A 200 -5.16 16.19 0.96
CA GLN A 200 -5.83 16.94 2.02
C GLN A 200 -5.02 16.91 3.33
N GLU A 201 -4.49 15.74 3.68
CA GLU A 201 -3.81 15.52 4.95
C GLU A 201 -2.35 15.98 4.96
N THR A 202 -1.64 15.86 3.83
CA THR A 202 -0.20 16.16 3.74
C THR A 202 0.10 17.50 3.09
N GLY A 203 -0.83 18.04 2.30
CA GLY A 203 -0.59 19.21 1.44
C GLY A 203 0.26 18.91 0.20
N VAL A 204 0.63 17.64 -0.03
CA VAL A 204 1.45 17.22 -1.18
C VAL A 204 0.58 16.48 -2.19
N PRO A 205 0.62 16.84 -3.49
CA PRO A 205 -0.10 16.10 -4.54
C PRO A 205 0.25 14.62 -4.52
N ALA A 206 -0.76 13.76 -4.67
CA ALA A 206 -0.57 12.33 -4.83
C ALA A 206 -0.99 11.90 -6.24
N HIS A 207 -0.22 11.00 -6.83
CA HIS A 207 -0.43 10.47 -8.17
C HIS A 207 -0.49 8.96 -8.11
N ILE A 208 -1.63 8.38 -8.49
CA ILE A 208 -1.77 6.93 -8.63
C ILE A 208 -0.96 6.47 -9.83
N ALA A 209 -0.10 5.47 -9.66
CA ALA A 209 0.63 4.86 -10.77
C ALA A 209 -0.35 4.24 -11.78
N ASP A 210 0.00 4.22 -13.08
CA ASP A 210 -0.90 3.76 -14.16
C ASP A 210 -1.41 2.32 -13.96
N GLU A 211 -0.53 1.42 -13.52
CA GLU A 211 -0.86 0.02 -13.25
C GLU A 211 -0.38 -0.36 -11.83
N PRO A 212 -1.04 0.16 -10.79
CA PRO A 212 -0.49 0.18 -9.43
C PRO A 212 -0.36 -1.22 -8.84
N LEU A 213 -1.26 -2.15 -9.21
CA LEU A 213 -1.19 -3.57 -8.88
C LEU A 213 0.05 -4.28 -9.46
N LEU A 214 0.61 -3.76 -10.55
CA LEU A 214 1.67 -4.42 -11.31
C LEU A 214 3.04 -3.76 -11.12
N CYS A 215 3.12 -2.62 -10.42
CA CYS A 215 4.37 -1.88 -10.24
C CYS A 215 5.51 -2.77 -9.70
N VAL A 216 5.29 -3.52 -8.60
CA VAL A 216 6.35 -4.35 -8.01
C VAL A 216 6.83 -5.44 -8.98
N VAL A 217 5.91 -6.14 -9.66
CA VAL A 217 6.30 -7.23 -10.57
C VAL A 217 6.97 -6.69 -11.85
N LYS A 218 6.51 -5.56 -12.38
CA LYS A 218 7.14 -4.86 -13.51
C LYS A 218 8.54 -4.36 -13.14
N GLY A 219 8.67 -3.71 -11.99
CA GLY A 219 9.95 -3.26 -11.48
C GLY A 219 10.91 -4.41 -11.23
N THR A 220 10.41 -5.56 -10.78
CA THR A 220 11.18 -6.81 -10.67
C THR A 220 11.71 -7.27 -12.02
N GLY A 221 10.88 -7.26 -13.06
CA GLY A 221 11.28 -7.59 -14.43
C GLY A 221 12.40 -6.67 -14.94
N ILE A 222 12.19 -5.36 -14.84
CA ILE A 222 13.16 -4.33 -15.26
C ILE A 222 14.49 -4.48 -14.49
N ALA A 223 14.42 -4.69 -13.18
CA ALA A 223 15.60 -4.86 -12.35
C ALA A 223 16.38 -6.15 -12.67
N LEU A 224 15.69 -7.22 -13.04
CA LEU A 224 16.31 -8.47 -13.49
C LEU A 224 17.00 -8.33 -14.84
N GLU A 225 16.41 -7.60 -15.79
CA GLU A 225 17.03 -7.31 -17.09
C GLU A 225 18.33 -6.50 -16.95
N HIS A 226 18.42 -5.67 -15.90
CA HIS A 226 19.56 -4.80 -15.61
C HIS A 226 20.30 -5.22 -14.33
N LEU A 227 20.36 -6.52 -14.04
CA LEU A 227 20.83 -7.06 -12.76
C LEU A 227 22.20 -6.53 -12.34
N ASP A 228 23.17 -6.42 -13.25
CA ASP A 228 24.53 -5.96 -12.92
C ASP A 228 24.61 -4.48 -12.52
N VAL A 229 23.66 -3.67 -12.97
CA VAL A 229 23.51 -2.27 -12.56
C VAL A 229 22.93 -2.21 -11.15
N TYR A 230 21.79 -2.89 -10.94
CA TYR A 230 21.06 -2.84 -9.67
C TYR A 230 21.71 -3.64 -8.55
N LYS A 231 22.53 -4.65 -8.87
CA LYS A 231 23.33 -5.38 -7.88
C LYS A 231 24.31 -4.45 -7.15
N ARG A 232 24.77 -3.37 -7.80
CA ARG A 232 25.69 -2.39 -7.20
C ARG A 232 24.96 -1.30 -6.41
N SER A 233 23.81 -0.82 -6.88
CA SER A 233 23.08 0.30 -6.25
C SER A 233 22.08 -0.14 -5.18
N ILE A 234 21.32 -1.22 -5.41
CA ILE A 234 20.19 -1.63 -4.56
C ILE A 234 20.55 -2.82 -3.65
N MET A 235 21.46 -3.67 -4.09
CA MET A 235 21.78 -4.93 -3.39
C MET A 235 23.08 -4.89 -2.57
N SER A 236 23.81 -3.79 -2.62
CA SER A 236 25.09 -3.66 -1.91
C SER A 236 24.87 -3.57 -0.41
N LYS A 237 25.44 -4.54 0.30
CA LYS A 237 25.55 -4.58 1.76
C LYS A 237 26.26 -3.33 2.27
N ARG A 238 25.59 -2.57 3.13
CA ARG A 238 26.18 -2.21 4.42
C ARG A 238 25.27 -2.77 5.50
#